data_AF-A0A0G2FIH2-F1
#
_entry.id   AF-A0A0G2FIH2-F1
#
_cell.length_a   1.000
_cell.length_b   1.000
_cell.length_c   1.000
_cell.angle_alpha   90.00
_cell.angle_beta   90.00
_cell.angle_gamma   90.00
#
_symmetry.space_group_name_H-M   'P 1'
#
loop_
_entity.id
_entity.type
_entity.pdbx_description
1 polymer ?
#
loop_
_entity_poly.entity_id
_entity_poly.type
_entity_poly.pdbx_seq_one_letter_code
_entity_poly.pdbx_strand_id
1 'polypeptide(L)'
;MPKITEAPKLFDFNVVGGGTASCVVAGRLAENPNVNVIVVEAGIGNPEDVDAITTPARAFELRGSKYDWQCKTTMVDRPEYTGIEKPNTHGRVLGGSSCLNYYAWIPGSAATLDDWAEFGGEERTWNNVKEYLYKNGPLPISHADLIPELKSFRDALETAWVSPEGDRLTVIVDLLHPLSRSGVVTLRSADPVQDPSIHLDFLEDELDIIALR
;
A
#
# COMPACT_ATOMS: atom_id res chain seq x y z
N MET A 1 -19.28 -6.30 -13.27
CA MET A 1 -18.84 -5.09 -13.98
C MET A 1 -18.92 -5.29 -15.49
N PRO A 2 -19.31 -4.27 -16.27
CA PRO A 2 -19.27 -4.36 -17.72
C PRO A 2 -17.82 -4.52 -18.17
N LYS A 3 -17.52 -5.61 -18.88
CA LYS A 3 -16.29 -5.69 -19.68
C LYS A 3 -16.44 -4.65 -20.78
N ILE A 4 -15.49 -3.72 -20.87
CA ILE A 4 -15.42 -2.81 -22.00
C ILE A 4 -15.03 -3.66 -23.21
N THR A 5 -16.01 -4.05 -24.04
CA THR A 5 -15.80 -4.81 -25.27
C THR A 5 -15.44 -3.92 -26.46
N GLU A 6 -15.62 -2.60 -26.32
CA GLU A 6 -15.19 -1.57 -27.27
C GLU A 6 -14.55 -0.43 -26.47
N ALA A 7 -13.25 -0.19 -26.67
CA ALA A 7 -12.57 0.92 -26.01
C ALA A 7 -13.20 2.25 -26.48
N PRO A 8 -13.68 3.12 -25.57
CA PRO A 8 -14.17 4.43 -25.98
C PRO A 8 -13.02 5.23 -26.60
N LYS A 9 -13.37 6.11 -27.53
CA LYS A 9 -12.42 6.64 -28.51
C LYS A 9 -11.28 7.49 -27.94
N LEU A 10 -11.38 8.05 -26.73
CA LEU A 10 -10.29 8.71 -25.99
C LEU A 10 -10.69 8.87 -24.51
N PHE A 11 -9.73 8.67 -23.60
CA PHE A 11 -9.83 9.11 -22.19
C PHE A 11 -8.84 10.25 -21.97
N ASP A 12 -9.16 11.16 -21.04
CA ASP A 12 -8.25 12.25 -20.65
C ASP A 12 -7.09 11.73 -19.80
N PHE A 13 -7.37 10.74 -18.94
CA PHE A 13 -6.38 10.10 -18.09
C PHE A 13 -6.51 8.57 -18.12
N ASN A 14 -5.36 7.93 -18.33
CA ASN A 14 -5.22 6.48 -18.26
C ASN A 14 -4.46 6.11 -16.98
N VAL A 15 -5.13 5.45 -16.04
CA VAL A 15 -4.55 4.99 -14.78
C VAL A 15 -4.26 3.49 -14.91
N VAL A 16 -2.98 3.12 -14.85
CA VAL A 16 -2.53 1.73 -14.96
C VAL A 16 -2.32 1.16 -13.57
N GLY A 17 -3.08 0.10 -13.25
CA GLY A 17 -3.20 -0.48 -11.92
C GLY A 17 -4.24 0.26 -11.09
N GLY A 18 -5.27 -0.44 -10.64
CA GLY A 18 -6.32 0.06 -9.74
C GLY A 18 -5.96 -0.15 -8.27
N GLY A 19 -4.73 0.16 -7.87
CA GLY A 19 -4.24 0.01 -6.49
C GLY A 19 -4.50 1.23 -5.60
N THR A 20 -3.94 1.21 -4.38
CA THR A 20 -4.16 2.23 -3.33
C THR A 20 -4.03 3.68 -3.82
N ALA A 21 -2.87 4.05 -4.37
CA ALA A 21 -2.62 5.42 -4.83
C ALA A 21 -3.42 5.74 -6.11
N SER A 22 -3.50 4.78 -7.02
CA SER A 22 -4.18 4.93 -8.30
C SER A 22 -5.68 5.19 -8.15
N CYS A 23 -6.36 4.49 -7.24
CA CYS A 23 -7.76 4.74 -6.93
C CYS A 23 -7.98 6.15 -6.35
N VAL A 24 -7.06 6.64 -5.50
CA VAL A 24 -7.12 8.01 -4.99
C VAL A 24 -6.97 9.02 -6.13
N VAL A 25 -5.96 8.86 -6.99
CA VAL A 25 -5.74 9.74 -8.14
C VAL A 25 -6.93 9.72 -9.09
N ALA A 26 -7.41 8.53 -9.48
CA ALA A 26 -8.56 8.38 -10.37
C ALA A 26 -9.82 9.02 -9.78
N GLY A 27 -10.09 8.78 -8.49
CA GLY A 27 -11.22 9.37 -7.78
C GLY A 27 -11.17 10.89 -7.75
N ARG A 28 -10.00 11.48 -7.45
CA ARG A 28 -9.82 12.95 -7.45
C ARG A 28 -9.96 13.57 -8.84
N LEU A 29 -9.41 12.94 -9.88
CA LEU A 29 -9.58 13.40 -11.26
C LEU A 29 -11.06 13.36 -11.69
N ALA A 30 -11.79 12.33 -11.27
CA ALA A 30 -13.21 12.14 -11.57
C ALA A 30 -14.15 13.08 -10.79
N GLU A 31 -13.66 13.85 -9.81
CA GLU A 31 -14.45 14.91 -9.15
C GLU A 31 -14.89 16.00 -10.15
N ASN A 32 -14.16 16.16 -11.25
CA ASN A 32 -14.61 16.97 -12.39
C ASN A 32 -15.42 16.10 -13.37
N PRO A 33 -16.75 16.31 -13.51
CA PRO A 33 -17.60 15.49 -14.36
C PRO A 33 -17.30 15.62 -15.87
N ASN A 34 -16.46 16.58 -16.27
CA ASN A 34 -16.03 16.76 -17.65
C ASN A 34 -14.76 15.97 -17.99
N VAL A 35 -14.13 15.31 -17.00
CA VAL A 35 -12.90 14.51 -17.18
C VAL A 35 -13.26 13.04 -17.28
N ASN A 36 -12.75 12.37 -18.31
CA ASN A 36 -12.91 10.94 -18.52
C ASN A 36 -11.65 10.20 -18.07
N VAL A 37 -11.80 9.32 -17.07
CA VAL A 37 -10.71 8.51 -16.52
C VAL A 37 -10.99 7.03 -16.78
N ILE A 38 -9.98 6.31 -17.25
CA ILE A 38 -9.99 4.83 -17.25
C ILE A 38 -9.00 4.30 -16.23
N VAL A 39 -9.42 3.27 -15.49
CA VAL A 39 -8.55 2.47 -14.63
C VAL A 39 -8.45 1.07 -15.24
N VAL A 40 -7.22 0.63 -15.50
CA VAL A 40 -6.94 -0.73 -15.97
C VAL A 40 -6.34 -1.52 -14.82
N GLU A 41 -7.05 -2.53 -14.34
CA GLU A 41 -6.64 -3.36 -13.20
C GLU A 41 -6.55 -4.84 -13.62
N ALA A 42 -5.51 -5.54 -13.13
CA ALA A 42 -5.26 -6.94 -13.46
C ALA A 42 -6.20 -7.90 -12.71
N GLY A 43 -6.59 -7.55 -11.49
CA GLY A 43 -7.47 -8.32 -10.64
C GLY A 43 -8.96 -8.17 -10.96
N ILE A 44 -9.79 -8.70 -10.07
CA ILE A 44 -11.24 -8.51 -10.16
C ILE A 44 -11.62 -7.06 -9.84
N GLY A 45 -12.69 -6.58 -10.45
CA GLY A 45 -13.19 -5.22 -10.24
C GLY A 45 -14.20 -5.06 -9.10
N ASN A 46 -14.64 -6.14 -8.47
CA ASN A 46 -15.69 -6.14 -7.43
C ASN A 46 -15.19 -6.67 -6.06
N PRO A 47 -14.15 -6.06 -5.46
CA PRO A 47 -13.66 -6.45 -4.13
C PRO A 47 -14.73 -6.44 -3.04
N GLU A 48 -15.73 -5.58 -3.15
CA GLU A 48 -16.83 -5.40 -2.19
C GLU A 48 -17.73 -6.65 -2.06
N ASP A 49 -17.76 -7.50 -3.09
CA ASP A 49 -18.51 -8.77 -3.08
C ASP A 49 -17.71 -9.93 -2.47
N VAL A 50 -16.46 -9.70 -2.07
CA VAL A 50 -15.56 -10.74 -1.56
C VAL A 50 -15.47 -10.68 -0.05
N ASP A 51 -16.14 -11.62 0.62
CA ASP A 51 -16.20 -11.70 2.08
C ASP A 51 -14.82 -11.72 2.77
N ALA A 52 -13.84 -12.42 2.19
CA ALA A 52 -12.48 -12.47 2.74
C ALA A 52 -11.73 -11.12 2.64
N ILE A 53 -12.10 -10.25 1.69
CA ILE A 53 -11.53 -8.90 1.52
C ILE A 53 -12.25 -7.92 2.46
N THR A 54 -13.57 -8.01 2.56
CA THR A 54 -14.38 -7.08 3.36
C THR A 54 -14.37 -7.38 4.86
N THR A 55 -13.93 -8.57 5.28
CA THR A 55 -13.86 -8.97 6.69
C THR A 55 -12.44 -8.83 7.25
N PRO A 56 -12.15 -7.85 8.14
CA PRO A 56 -10.79 -7.58 8.61
C PRO A 56 -10.08 -8.76 9.28
N ALA A 57 -10.83 -9.56 10.06
CA ALA A 57 -10.29 -10.74 10.75
C ALA A 57 -9.76 -11.81 9.79
N ARG A 58 -10.12 -11.75 8.50
CA ARG A 58 -9.73 -12.73 7.46
C ARG A 58 -8.55 -12.27 6.61
N ALA A 59 -7.94 -11.12 6.88
CA ALA A 59 -6.87 -10.57 6.04
C ALA A 59 -5.69 -11.54 5.83
N PHE A 60 -5.34 -12.34 6.85
CA PHE A 60 -4.28 -13.34 6.74
C PHE A 60 -4.61 -14.48 5.77
N GLU A 61 -5.89 -14.75 5.48
CA GLU A 61 -6.32 -15.75 4.50
C GLU A 61 -6.06 -15.32 3.06
N LEU A 62 -5.82 -14.02 2.81
CA LEU A 62 -5.61 -13.48 1.48
C LEU A 62 -4.19 -13.76 0.95
N ARG A 63 -3.23 -14.05 1.83
CA ARG A 63 -1.87 -14.47 1.46
C ARG A 63 -1.93 -15.80 0.71
N GLY A 64 -1.36 -15.86 -0.49
CA GLY A 64 -1.43 -17.06 -1.33
C GLY A 64 -2.79 -17.30 -2.01
N SER A 65 -3.75 -16.38 -1.86
CA SER A 65 -5.05 -16.47 -2.54
C SER A 65 -4.96 -16.03 -4.01
N LYS A 66 -6.08 -16.13 -4.73
CA LYS A 66 -6.21 -15.60 -6.10
C LYS A 66 -6.12 -14.06 -6.20
N TYR A 67 -6.23 -13.37 -5.07
CA TYR A 67 -6.14 -11.91 -4.93
C TYR A 67 -4.72 -11.44 -4.57
N ASP A 68 -3.77 -12.38 -4.41
CA ASP A 68 -2.36 -12.12 -4.17
C ASP A 68 -1.57 -12.37 -5.46
N TRP A 69 -0.66 -11.47 -5.81
CA TRP A 69 0.32 -11.69 -6.87
C TRP A 69 1.28 -12.83 -6.55
N GLN A 70 1.53 -13.08 -5.26
CA GLN A 70 2.42 -14.15 -4.79
C GLN A 70 3.83 -14.03 -5.38
N CYS A 71 4.36 -12.81 -5.44
CA CYS A 71 5.67 -12.55 -6.00
C CYS A 71 6.73 -13.41 -5.30
N LYS A 72 7.65 -13.96 -6.08
CA LYS A 72 8.87 -14.59 -5.56
C LYS A 72 9.91 -13.49 -5.38
N THR A 73 10.39 -13.30 -4.16
CA THR A 73 11.28 -12.19 -3.80
C THR A 73 12.55 -12.71 -3.16
N THR A 74 13.69 -12.19 -3.58
CA THR A 74 14.94 -12.35 -2.84
C THR A 74 14.92 -11.37 -1.67
N MET A 75 14.85 -11.91 -0.45
CA MET A 75 14.71 -11.13 0.79
C MET A 75 16.07 -10.61 1.27
N VAL A 76 17.11 -11.44 1.12
CA VAL A 76 18.51 -11.12 1.48
C VAL A 76 19.40 -11.78 0.43
N ASP A 77 20.43 -11.08 -0.05
CA ASP A 77 21.42 -11.63 -0.98
C ASP A 77 22.84 -11.17 -0.64
N ARG A 78 23.42 -11.77 0.40
CA ARG A 78 24.75 -11.44 0.90
C ARG A 78 25.71 -12.63 0.71
N PRO A 79 27.04 -12.40 0.62
CA PRO A 79 28.01 -13.48 0.48
C PRO A 79 27.86 -14.58 1.55
N GLU A 80 27.43 -14.20 2.75
CA GLU A 80 27.26 -15.11 3.89
C GLU A 80 25.88 -15.79 3.93
N TYR A 81 24.86 -15.22 3.28
CA TYR A 81 23.48 -15.73 3.33
C TYR A 81 22.61 -15.18 2.18
N THR A 82 21.93 -16.09 1.47
CA THR A 82 20.88 -15.75 0.50
C THR A 82 19.55 -16.37 0.94
N GLY A 83 18.50 -15.55 1.02
CA GLY A 83 17.14 -15.97 1.36
C GLY A 83 16.14 -15.55 0.29
N ILE A 84 15.34 -16.49 -0.21
CA ILE A 84 14.31 -16.25 -1.23
C ILE A 84 12.97 -16.78 -0.72
N GLU A 85 11.95 -15.95 -0.76
CA GLU A 85 10.63 -16.26 -0.23
C GLU A 85 9.53 -16.19 -1.31
N LYS A 86 8.49 -17.01 -1.11
CA LYS A 86 7.20 -16.91 -1.80
C LYS A 86 6.10 -17.41 -0.86
N PRO A 87 5.01 -16.65 -0.62
CA PRO A 87 4.67 -15.40 -1.28
C PRO A 87 5.20 -14.16 -0.54
N ASN A 88 5.79 -13.23 -1.30
CA ASN A 88 5.81 -11.80 -0.94
C ASN A 88 4.49 -11.18 -1.44
N THR A 89 3.62 -10.83 -0.50
CA THR A 89 2.20 -10.61 -0.76
C THR A 89 1.93 -9.23 -1.35
N HIS A 90 1.23 -9.16 -2.48
CA HIS A 90 0.78 -7.91 -3.11
C HIS A 90 -0.63 -8.06 -3.67
N GLY A 91 -1.48 -7.05 -3.52
CA GLY A 91 -2.87 -7.09 -3.99
C GLY A 91 -3.01 -7.11 -5.51
N ARG A 92 -3.78 -8.08 -6.00
CA ARG A 92 -4.22 -8.23 -7.40
C ARG A 92 -5.75 -8.21 -7.45
N VAL A 93 -6.30 -7.03 -7.22
CA VAL A 93 -7.73 -6.72 -7.12
C VAL A 93 -7.87 -5.20 -7.21
N LEU A 94 -9.03 -4.67 -7.63
CA LEU A 94 -9.32 -3.24 -7.48
C LEU A 94 -9.21 -2.84 -6.00
N GLY A 95 -8.52 -1.73 -5.71
CA GLY A 95 -8.01 -1.36 -4.38
C GLY A 95 -6.56 -1.82 -4.14
N GLY A 96 -6.10 -2.87 -4.81
CA GLY A 96 -4.74 -3.40 -4.70
C GLY A 96 -4.42 -3.86 -3.29
N SER A 97 -3.22 -3.54 -2.79
CA SER A 97 -2.79 -3.96 -1.46
C SER A 97 -3.61 -3.36 -0.32
N SER A 98 -4.40 -2.29 -0.51
CA SER A 98 -5.32 -1.82 0.55
C SER A 98 -6.46 -2.81 0.84
N CYS A 99 -6.77 -3.71 -0.09
CA CYS A 99 -7.76 -4.78 0.11
C CYS A 99 -7.22 -6.00 0.87
N LEU A 100 -5.92 -6.07 1.14
CA LEU A 100 -5.30 -7.22 1.81
C LEU A 100 -4.15 -6.86 2.75
N ASN A 101 -4.05 -5.59 3.14
CA ASN A 101 -3.13 -5.16 4.19
C ASN A 101 -3.70 -5.49 5.58
N TYR A 102 -3.01 -5.05 6.62
CA TYR A 102 -3.39 -5.30 8.01
C TYR A 102 -3.92 -4.05 8.72
N TYR A 103 -4.55 -3.14 7.96
CA TYR A 103 -5.36 -2.01 8.43
C TYR A 103 -4.69 -0.94 9.29
N ALA A 104 -3.41 -1.08 9.62
CA ALA A 104 -2.66 -0.06 10.36
C ALA A 104 -2.62 1.26 9.56
N TRP A 105 -2.95 2.36 10.24
CA TRP A 105 -2.84 3.72 9.72
C TRP A 105 -1.89 4.53 10.59
N ILE A 106 -0.68 4.75 10.08
CA ILE A 106 0.39 5.45 10.81
C ILE A 106 1.15 6.34 9.79
N PRO A 107 1.14 7.67 9.95
CA PRO A 107 1.75 8.59 8.98
C PRO A 107 3.28 8.61 8.99
N GLY A 108 3.92 7.99 10.00
CA GLY A 108 5.37 7.98 10.17
C GLY A 108 5.91 9.17 10.98
N SER A 109 7.24 9.29 11.03
CA SER A 109 7.92 10.35 11.77
C SER A 109 8.07 11.63 10.93
N ALA A 110 7.98 12.80 11.58
CA ALA A 110 8.18 14.08 10.90
C ALA A 110 9.59 14.20 10.31
N ALA A 111 10.62 13.75 11.03
CA ALA A 111 12.01 13.79 10.57
C ALA A 111 12.21 12.99 9.27
N THR A 112 11.65 11.78 9.19
CA THR A 112 11.73 10.96 7.97
C THR A 112 11.07 11.63 6.77
N LEU A 113 9.98 12.37 6.98
CA LEU A 113 9.31 13.12 5.92
C LEU A 113 10.08 14.41 5.58
N ASP A 114 10.75 15.05 6.54
CA ASP A 114 11.63 16.19 6.27
C ASP A 114 12.85 15.78 5.43
N ASP A 115 13.38 14.56 5.62
CA ASP A 115 14.46 14.01 4.79
C ASP A 115 14.06 13.87 3.30
N TRP A 116 12.75 13.80 2.99
CA TRP A 116 12.29 13.76 1.60
C TRP A 116 12.57 15.05 0.84
N ALA A 117 12.86 16.15 1.53
CA ALA A 117 13.24 17.41 0.90
C ALA A 117 14.47 17.28 -0.01
N GLU A 118 15.38 16.35 0.29
CA GLU A 118 16.54 16.06 -0.55
C GLU A 118 16.14 15.58 -1.95
N PHE A 119 15.07 14.80 -2.05
CA PHE A 119 14.65 14.14 -3.29
C PHE A 119 13.53 14.88 -4.01
N GLY A 120 12.67 15.54 -3.24
CA GLY A 120 11.42 16.10 -3.73
C GLY A 120 11.20 17.55 -3.34
N GLY A 121 12.20 18.25 -2.81
CA GLY A 121 12.11 19.65 -2.43
C GLY A 121 11.33 19.91 -1.15
N GLU A 122 11.37 21.17 -0.69
CA GLU A 122 10.74 21.63 0.54
C GLU A 122 9.24 21.29 0.61
N GLU A 123 8.54 21.18 -0.52
CA GLU A 123 7.13 20.81 -0.60
C GLU A 123 6.84 19.39 -0.07
N ARG A 124 7.86 18.54 0.10
CA ARG A 124 7.73 17.17 0.61
C ARG A 124 8.01 17.02 2.11
N THR A 125 8.41 18.10 2.78
CA THR A 125 8.62 18.12 4.24
C THR A 125 7.33 17.87 5.02
N TRP A 126 7.44 17.41 6.26
CA TRP A 126 6.32 17.10 7.15
C TRP A 126 5.26 18.20 7.17
N ASN A 127 5.70 19.45 7.35
CA ASN A 127 4.79 20.58 7.47
C ASN A 127 3.97 20.83 6.21
N ASN A 128 4.51 20.51 5.04
CA ASN A 128 3.87 20.69 3.75
C ASN A 128 3.03 19.47 3.33
N VAL A 129 3.37 18.27 3.79
CA VAL A 129 2.63 17.05 3.45
C VAL A 129 1.56 16.64 4.45
N LYS A 130 1.68 17.05 5.73
CA LYS A 130 0.77 16.61 6.79
C LYS A 130 -0.69 16.92 6.48
N GLU A 131 -0.99 18.02 5.77
CA GLU A 131 -2.35 18.27 5.34
C GLU A 131 -2.83 17.13 4.44
N TYR A 132 -2.08 16.66 3.45
CA TYR A 132 -2.49 15.53 2.61
C TYR A 132 -2.63 14.20 3.38
N LEU A 133 -1.89 14.03 4.48
CA LEU A 133 -1.97 12.84 5.35
C LEU A 133 -3.23 12.87 6.25
N TYR A 134 -3.72 14.05 6.62
CA TYR A 134 -4.82 14.21 7.57
C TYR A 134 -6.08 14.87 6.96
N LYS A 135 -6.03 15.33 5.72
CA LYS A 135 -7.15 15.97 5.02
C LYS A 135 -8.23 14.92 4.79
N ASN A 136 -9.34 15.11 5.50
CA ASN A 136 -10.46 14.18 5.66
C ASN A 136 -10.26 13.04 6.68
N GLY A 137 -9.41 13.23 7.69
CA GLY A 137 -9.14 12.21 8.72
C GLY A 137 -8.19 11.12 8.20
N PRO A 138 -8.01 9.98 8.90
CA PRO A 138 -7.37 8.83 8.26
C PRO A 138 -8.06 8.64 6.91
N LEU A 139 -7.28 8.58 5.82
CA LEU A 139 -7.86 8.41 4.49
C LEU A 139 -8.96 7.34 4.58
N PRO A 140 -10.15 7.54 3.99
CA PRO A 140 -11.20 6.52 3.92
C PRO A 140 -10.78 5.36 2.98
N ILE A 141 -9.56 4.85 3.17
CA ILE A 141 -9.03 3.57 2.71
C ILE A 141 -9.54 2.45 3.64
N SER A 142 -10.04 2.82 4.82
CA SER A 142 -10.80 1.94 5.67
C SER A 142 -12.19 1.69 5.04
N HIS A 143 -12.38 0.50 4.47
CA HIS A 143 -13.72 -0.04 4.21
C HIS A 143 -14.57 -0.13 5.50
N ALA A 144 -14.00 0.10 6.69
CA ALA A 144 -14.75 -0.01 7.92
C ALA A 144 -15.84 1.07 8.03
N ASP A 145 -15.71 2.24 7.41
CA ASP A 145 -16.80 3.23 7.41
C ASP A 145 -18.06 2.74 6.67
N LEU A 146 -17.89 1.76 5.78
CA LEU A 146 -18.98 1.08 5.06
C LEU A 146 -19.57 -0.11 5.84
N ILE A 147 -18.99 -0.46 6.99
CA ILE A 147 -19.42 -1.60 7.83
C ILE A 147 -19.90 -1.06 9.19
N PRO A 148 -21.23 -0.93 9.39
CA PRO A 148 -21.81 -0.44 10.64
C PRO A 148 -21.33 -1.19 11.89
N GLU A 149 -21.06 -2.48 11.76
CA GLU A 149 -20.63 -3.39 12.83
C GLU A 149 -19.23 -3.05 13.37
N LEU A 150 -18.38 -2.40 12.56
CA LEU A 150 -17.03 -2.03 12.97
C LEU A 150 -16.95 -0.67 13.67
N LYS A 151 -18.08 0.04 13.82
CA LYS A 151 -18.08 1.39 14.42
C LYS A 151 -17.49 1.38 15.83
N SER A 152 -17.87 0.42 16.66
CA SER A 152 -17.37 0.33 18.05
C SER A 152 -15.87 0.05 18.11
N PHE A 153 -15.32 -0.72 17.17
CA PHE A 153 -13.87 -0.96 17.08
C PHE A 153 -13.12 0.31 16.64
N ARG A 154 -13.67 1.07 15.69
CA ARG A 154 -13.12 2.37 15.28
C ARG A 154 -13.11 3.37 16.42
N ASP A 155 -14.24 3.57 17.08
CA ASP A 155 -14.38 4.49 18.22
C ASP A 155 -13.36 4.12 19.33
N ALA A 156 -13.13 2.81 19.56
CA ALA A 156 -12.16 2.31 20.52
C ALA A 156 -10.70 2.58 20.11
N LEU A 157 -10.35 2.38 18.83
CA LEU A 157 -9.01 2.70 18.31
C LEU A 157 -8.73 4.20 18.37
N GLU A 158 -9.66 5.04 17.93
CA GLU A 158 -9.54 6.51 17.99
C GLU A 158 -9.34 6.98 19.42
N THR A 159 -10.10 6.43 20.37
CA THR A 159 -9.95 6.73 21.80
C THR A 159 -8.62 6.24 22.36
N ALA A 160 -8.17 5.04 21.96
CA ALA A 160 -6.91 4.45 22.44
C ALA A 160 -5.66 5.13 21.86
N TRP A 161 -5.77 5.78 20.69
CA TRP A 161 -4.65 6.44 20.01
C TRP A 161 -4.39 7.86 20.51
N VAL A 162 -5.34 8.49 21.20
CA VAL A 162 -5.11 9.78 21.86
C VAL A 162 -4.37 9.51 23.18
N SER A 163 -3.05 9.71 23.20
CA SER A 163 -2.21 9.41 24.37
C SER A 163 -2.40 10.44 25.49
N PRO A 164 -2.88 10.08 26.69
CA PRO A 164 -3.14 11.04 27.76
C PRO A 164 -1.98 11.24 28.76
N GLU A 165 -0.95 10.37 28.79
CA GLU A 165 0.35 10.40 29.53
C GLU A 165 0.81 8.98 29.99
N GLY A 166 2.13 8.73 30.07
CA GLY A 166 2.78 7.55 30.69
C GLY A 166 3.64 6.67 29.77
N ASP A 167 4.59 5.91 30.34
CA ASP A 167 5.48 4.98 29.61
C ASP A 167 4.74 3.69 29.24
N ARG A 168 4.59 3.43 27.93
CA ARG A 168 4.03 2.18 27.38
C ARG A 168 4.84 1.70 26.18
N LEU A 169 4.90 0.38 26.01
CA LEU A 169 5.45 -0.29 24.84
C LEU A 169 4.32 -0.61 23.86
N THR A 170 4.29 0.09 22.73
CA THR A 170 3.53 -0.33 21.55
C THR A 170 4.50 -1.11 20.66
N VAL A 171 4.23 -2.39 20.41
CA VAL A 171 4.97 -3.16 19.40
C VAL A 171 4.35 -2.85 18.04
N ILE A 172 5.10 -2.11 17.23
CA ILE A 172 4.73 -1.68 15.89
C ILE A 172 5.61 -2.46 14.91
N VAL A 173 5.01 -2.97 13.83
CA VAL A 173 5.78 -3.42 12.67
C VAL A 173 6.14 -2.15 11.91
N ASP A 174 7.33 -1.64 12.19
CA ASP A 174 7.75 -0.35 11.68
C ASP A 174 8.12 -0.45 10.19
N LEU A 175 7.91 0.64 9.47
CA LEU A 175 8.68 0.88 8.26
C LEU A 175 10.09 1.21 8.75
N LEU A 176 11.00 0.24 8.73
CA LEU A 176 12.41 0.57 8.83
C LEU A 176 12.70 1.59 7.73
N HIS A 177 13.56 2.56 8.06
CA HIS A 177 14.24 3.38 7.07
C HIS A 177 15.54 2.66 6.72
N PRO A 178 15.50 1.56 5.92
CA PRO A 178 16.73 0.92 5.54
C PRO A 178 17.55 1.95 4.78
N LEU A 179 18.80 2.13 5.17
CA LEU A 179 19.80 2.88 4.43
C LEU A 179 20.22 2.12 3.16
N SER A 180 19.90 0.83 3.07
CA SER A 180 20.01 0.06 1.83
C SER A 180 19.17 0.71 0.71
N ARG A 181 19.79 1.00 -0.45
CA ARG A 181 19.19 1.71 -1.60
C ARG A 181 19.33 0.97 -2.93
N SER A 182 19.90 -0.23 -2.92
CA SER A 182 20.31 -1.03 -4.08
C SER A 182 19.22 -1.93 -4.65
N GLY A 183 18.05 -2.01 -4.00
CA GLY A 183 16.95 -2.85 -4.46
C GLY A 183 16.53 -2.57 -5.92
N VAL A 184 16.27 -3.64 -6.69
CA VAL A 184 15.90 -3.59 -8.10
C VAL A 184 14.65 -4.41 -8.39
N VAL A 185 13.77 -3.86 -9.22
CA VAL A 185 12.67 -4.61 -9.87
C VAL A 185 13.00 -4.80 -11.36
N THR A 186 12.96 -6.03 -11.84
CA THR A 186 13.24 -6.38 -13.24
C THR A 186 12.07 -7.13 -13.85
N LEU A 187 11.55 -6.62 -14.98
CA LEU A 187 10.56 -7.33 -15.78
C LEU A 187 11.22 -8.51 -16.50
N ARG A 188 10.63 -9.71 -16.36
CA ARG A 188 11.18 -10.93 -16.97
C ARG A 188 10.76 -11.11 -18.43
N SER A 189 9.64 -10.49 -18.82
CA SER A 189 9.18 -10.41 -20.21
C SER A 189 8.23 -9.22 -20.38
N ALA A 190 7.78 -9.03 -21.63
CA ALA A 190 6.69 -8.11 -21.95
C ALA A 190 5.29 -8.71 -21.69
N ASP A 191 5.19 -9.99 -21.29
CA ASP A 191 3.93 -10.62 -20.90
C ASP A 191 3.52 -10.10 -19.51
N PRO A 192 2.40 -9.37 -19.38
CA PRO A 192 1.96 -8.79 -18.11
C PRO A 192 1.51 -9.83 -17.08
N VAL A 193 1.35 -11.10 -17.48
CA VAL A 193 0.98 -12.20 -16.58
C VAL A 193 2.20 -12.83 -15.91
N GLN A 194 3.41 -12.56 -16.41
CA GLN A 194 4.62 -13.11 -15.82
C GLN A 194 5.08 -12.29 -14.60
N ASP A 195 5.29 -12.96 -13.47
CA ASP A 195 5.79 -12.33 -12.24
C ASP A 195 7.13 -11.61 -12.49
N PRO A 196 7.30 -10.36 -12.03
CA PRO A 196 8.59 -9.66 -12.09
C PRO A 196 9.60 -10.31 -11.13
N SER A 197 10.89 -10.07 -11.39
CA SER A 197 11.94 -10.34 -10.40
C SER A 197 12.07 -9.16 -9.46
N ILE A 198 11.94 -9.38 -8.15
CA ILE A 198 12.07 -8.34 -7.14
C ILE A 198 13.24 -8.69 -6.23
N HIS A 199 14.23 -7.81 -6.19
CA HIS A 199 15.36 -7.84 -5.27
C HIS A 199 15.22 -6.62 -4.37
N LEU A 200 14.82 -6.82 -3.11
CA LEU A 200 14.65 -5.70 -2.19
C LEU A 200 15.98 -5.23 -1.60
N ASP A 201 16.95 -6.15 -1.56
CA ASP A 201 18.29 -5.94 -1.02
C ASP A 201 18.29 -5.29 0.37
N PHE A 202 17.38 -5.78 1.23
CA PHE A 202 17.34 -5.31 2.61
C PHE A 202 18.61 -5.73 3.35
N LEU A 203 19.08 -4.85 4.24
CA LEU A 203 20.19 -5.11 5.15
C LEU A 203 21.55 -5.23 4.46
N GLU A 204 21.73 -4.54 3.33
CA GLU A 204 23.05 -4.35 2.73
C GLU A 204 23.90 -3.44 3.63
N ASP A 205 23.31 -2.38 4.18
CA ASP A 205 23.95 -1.49 5.15
C ASP A 205 24.02 -2.13 6.56
N GLU A 206 25.17 -2.04 7.24
CA GLU A 206 25.32 -2.55 8.60
C GLU A 206 24.41 -1.86 9.62
N LEU A 207 24.10 -0.57 9.41
CA LEU A 207 23.21 0.17 10.29
C LEU A 207 21.78 -0.36 10.24
N ASP A 208 21.34 -0.92 9.10
CA ASP A 208 20.03 -1.55 8.98
C ASP A 208 19.94 -2.82 9.84
N ILE A 209 21.04 -3.56 9.95
CA ILE A 209 21.15 -4.74 10.82
C ILE A 209 21.15 -4.32 12.29
N ILE A 210 21.84 -3.23 12.62
CA ILE A 210 21.89 -2.71 13.98
C ILE A 210 20.51 -2.22 14.42
N ALA A 211 19.77 -1.53 13.54
CA ALA A 211 18.41 -1.05 13.81
C ALA A 211 17.40 -2.19 14.07
N LEU A 212 17.70 -3.41 13.62
CA LEU A 212 16.86 -4.60 13.83
C LEU A 212 17.13 -5.36 15.14
N ARG A 213 18.20 -5.03 15.88
CA ARG A 213 18.59 -5.70 17.14
C ARG A 213 18.04 -5.00 18.36
#